data_AF-A0A1L9NXA9-F1
#
_entry.id   AF-A0A1L9NXA9-F1
#
_cell.length_a   1.000
_cell.length_b   1.000
_cell.length_c   1.000
_cell.angle_alpha   90.00
_cell.angle_beta   90.00
_cell.angle_gamma   90.00
#
_symmetry.space_group_name_H-M   'P 1'
#
loop_
_entity.id
_entity.type
_entity.pdbx_description
1 polymer ?
#
loop_
_entity_poly.entity_id
_entity_poly.type
_entity_poly.pdbx_seq_one_letter_code
_entity_poly.pdbx_strand_id
1 'polypeptide(L)' 'MFRLIRLPIMFGAAFVLGVFSERNAALDKCLDAGGAMKSGVCRGVSE' A
#
# COMPACT_ATOMS: atom_id res chain seq x y z
N MET A 1 -16.83 -27.27 10.55
CA MET A 1 -16.88 -25.81 10.82
C MET A 1 -15.64 -25.00 10.37
N PHE A 2 -14.56 -25.63 9.86
CA PHE A 2 -13.34 -24.93 9.40
C PHE A 2 -13.49 -23.98 8.20
N ARG A 3 -14.56 -24.09 7.39
CA ARG A 3 -14.74 -23.25 6.18
C ARG A 3 -15.13 -21.81 6.46
N LEU A 4 -15.89 -21.55 7.53
CA LEU A 4 -16.40 -20.20 7.85
C LEU A 4 -15.31 -19.27 8.38
N ILE A 5 -14.34 -19.80 9.12
CA ILE A 5 -13.18 -19.05 9.63
C ILE A 5 -12.22 -18.64 8.49
N ARG A 6 -12.19 -19.41 7.39
CA ARG A 6 -11.30 -19.12 6.24
C ARG A 6 -11.69 -17.85 5.48
N LEU A 7 -12.97 -17.49 5.50
CA LEU A 7 -13.53 -16.31 4.83
C LEU A 7 -13.00 -14.98 5.40
N PRO A 8 -13.13 -14.68 6.70
CA PRO A 8 -12.60 -13.44 7.28
C PRO A 8 -11.07 -13.41 7.23
N ILE A 9 -10.39 -14.56 7.29
CA ILE A 9 -8.93 -14.62 7.14
C ILE A 9 -8.50 -14.20 5.73
N MET A 10 -9.16 -14.74 4.68
CA MET A 10 -8.86 -14.32 3.31
C MET A 10 -9.22 -12.86 3.05
N PHE A 11 -10.35 -12.39 3.58
CA PHE A 11 -10.74 -10.98 3.47
C PHE A 11 -9.74 -10.05 4.17
N GLY A 12 -9.32 -10.40 5.39
CA GLY A 12 -8.32 -9.64 6.15
C GLY A 12 -6.96 -9.62 5.43
N ALA A 13 -6.52 -10.75 4.90
CA ALA A 13 -5.27 -10.83 4.13
C ALA A 13 -5.34 -9.98 2.85
N ALA A 14 -6.44 -10.07 2.09
CA ALA A 14 -6.65 -9.25 0.89
C ALA A 14 -6.69 -7.75 1.22
N PHE A 15 -7.32 -7.36 2.34
CA PHE A 15 -7.37 -5.98 2.80
C PHE A 15 -5.97 -5.44 3.15
N VAL A 16 -5.17 -6.20 3.91
CA VAL A 16 -3.80 -5.80 4.26
C VAL A 16 -2.92 -5.67 3.01
N LEU A 17 -3.00 -6.64 2.10
CA LEU A 17 -2.27 -6.60 0.83
C LEU A 17 -2.70 -5.41 -0.04
N GLY A 18 -3.99 -5.10 -0.09
CA GLY A 18 -4.52 -3.92 -0.80
C GLY A 18 -3.95 -2.62 -0.26
N VAL A 19 -4.04 -2.39 1.05
CA VAL A 19 -3.51 -1.17 1.69
C VAL A 19 -1.99 -1.06 1.48
N PHE A 20 -1.27 -2.17 1.58
CA PHE A 20 0.18 -2.18 1.34
C PHE A 20 0.52 -1.89 -0.12
N SER A 21 -0.26 -2.43 -1.06
CA SER A 21 -0.12 -2.16 -2.50
C SER A 21 -0.39 -0.69 -2.82
N GLU A 22 -1.39 -0.05 -2.21
CA GLU A 22 -1.65 1.37 -2.42
C GLU A 22 -0.53 2.25 -1.87
N ARG A 23 0.03 1.91 -0.71
CA ARG A 23 1.18 2.61 -0.14
C ARG A 23 2.43 2.48 -1.00
N ASN A 24 2.70 1.28 -1.53
CA ASN A 24 3.82 1.06 -2.44
C ASN A 24 3.61 1.77 -3.78
N ALA A 25 2.42 1.69 -4.37
CA ALA A 25 2.13 2.40 -5.62
C ALA A 25 2.27 3.93 -5.49
N ALA A 26 1.94 4.50 -4.32
CA ALA A 26 2.18 5.90 -4.04
C ALA A 26 3.68 6.23 -3.84
N LEU A 27 4.43 5.32 -3.24
CA LEU A 27 5.89 5.44 -3.05
C LEU A 27 6.62 5.32 -4.39
N ASP A 28 6.27 4.35 -5.22
CA ASP A 28 6.81 4.15 -6.57
C ASP A 28 6.56 5.39 -7.44
N LYS A 29 5.34 5.95 -7.43
CA LYS A 29 5.05 7.21 -8.14
C LYS A 29 5.91 8.39 -7.66
N CYS A 30 6.21 8.44 -6.37
CA CYS A 30 7.07 9.48 -5.81
C CYS A 30 8.54 9.30 -6.21
N LEU A 31 9.03 8.06 -6.21
CA LEU A 31 10.39 7.71 -6.63
C LEU A 31 10.59 7.90 -8.14
N ASP A 32 9.62 7.50 -8.96
CA ASP A 32 9.65 7.70 -10.43
C ASP A 32 9.66 9.18 -10.81
N ALA A 33 8.98 10.02 -10.03
CA ALA A 33 9.00 11.47 -10.20
C ALA A 33 10.33 12.12 -9.73
N GLY A 34 11.28 11.32 -9.22
CA GLY A 34 12.57 11.79 -8.74
C GLY A 34 12.55 12.32 -7.30
N GLY A 35 11.44 12.12 -6.58
CA GLY A 35 11.26 12.53 -5.19
C GLY A 35 11.67 11.46 -4.18
N ALA A 36 11.81 11.88 -2.93
CA ALA A 36 11.96 10.98 -1.79
C ALA A 36 10.67 10.99 -0.96
N MET A 37 10.09 9.81 -0.73
CA MET A 37 8.92 9.70 0.14
C MET A 37 9.36 9.80 1.61
N LYS A 38 8.93 10.85 2.32
CA LYS A 38 9.24 11.05 3.74
C LYS A 38 7.95 11.25 4.52
N SER A 39 7.69 10.37 5.49
CA SER A 39 6.45 10.37 6.29
C SER A 39 5.14 10.33 5.48
N GLY A 40 5.14 9.62 4.34
CA GLY A 40 3.95 9.51 3.48
C GLY A 40 3.67 10.73 2.60
N VAL A 41 4.55 11.73 2.60
CA VAL A 41 4.50 12.89 1.70
C VAL A 41 5.68 12.79 0.74
N CYS A 42 5.43 12.98 -0.56
CA CYS A 42 6.48 13.06 -1.54
C CYS A 42 7.20 14.41 -1.41
N ARG A 43 8.52 14.40 -1.17
CA ARG A 43 9.35 15.61 -1.10
C ARG A 43 10.46 15.55 -2.15
N GLY A 44 10.78 16.68 -2.77
CA GLY A 44 11.84 16.77 -3.79
C GLY A 44 11.35 16.65 -5.23
N VAL A 45 10.06 16.36 -5.43
CA VAL A 45 9.35 16.68 -6.68
C VAL A 45 8.95 18.14 -6.61
N SER A 46 9.52 18.95 -7.50
CA SER A 46 9.12 20.32 -7.74
C SER A 46 7.67 20.36 -8.21
N GLU A 47 6.90 21.30 -7.66
CA GLU A 47 5.65 21.79 -8.24
C GLU A 47 5.81 22.17 -9.72
#